data_AF-A0A150WG45-F1
#
_entry.id   AF-A0A150WG45-F1
#
_cell.length_a   1.000
_cell.length_b   1.000
_cell.length_c   1.000
_cell.angle_alpha   90.00
_cell.angle_beta   90.00
_cell.angle_gamma   90.00
#
_symmetry.space_group_name_H-M   'P 1'
#
loop_
_entity.id
_entity.type
_entity.pdbx_description
1 polymer ?
#
loop_
_entity_poly.entity_id
_entity_poly.type
_entity_poly.pdbx_seq_one_letter_code
_entity_poly.pdbx_strand_id
1 'polypeptide(L)'
;MKLIIWIVLGLCLGPGVTDITMPSWMPQLAQVAGAGFLFLAGWELQFVNLRKDARFYALSFIGSFVIPFFTGYFLFERNWFLAIAFSISALPIVIQILKERNLYGSRLSRRTITVASLCDIVAWVVLAFLLPKEDVVGWLMSHWVVLAFFIGMALGRWKEFPRDTHLISVQMWILAPVFFIVLGWKIDILGLFSLKTFLLIFVAAVTSKLVGTYIFTRFAGVDSSEAIKFSFLLNARGAMEILAASYAYQAQLISGDIFAALVLLGILTALMAVPAVNASGKGA
;
A
#
# COMPACT_ATOMS: atom_id res chain seq x y z
N MET A 1 4.36 11.72 -7.89
CA MET A 1 2.99 12.31 -7.79
C MET A 1 1.99 11.81 -8.85
N LYS A 2 2.41 11.11 -9.92
CA LYS A 2 1.51 10.72 -11.01
C LYS A 2 0.40 9.72 -10.61
N LEU A 3 0.68 8.82 -9.66
CA LEU A 3 -0.27 7.80 -9.22
C LEU A 3 -1.53 8.36 -8.54
N ILE A 4 -1.36 9.38 -7.70
CA ILE A 4 -2.47 10.05 -7.00
C ILE A 4 -3.36 10.78 -7.99
N ILE A 5 -2.75 11.40 -9.01
CA ILE A 5 -3.48 12.08 -10.10
C ILE A 5 -4.41 11.08 -10.80
N TRP A 6 -3.96 9.86 -11.07
CA TRP A 6 -4.79 8.82 -11.69
C TRP A 6 -5.98 8.41 -10.81
N ILE A 7 -5.78 8.27 -9.50
CA ILE A 7 -6.88 7.97 -8.57
C ILE A 7 -7.90 9.11 -8.55
N VAL A 8 -7.43 10.35 -8.39
CA VAL A 8 -8.30 11.54 -8.34
C VAL A 8 -9.07 11.71 -9.64
N LEU A 9 -8.43 11.50 -10.79
CA LEU A 9 -9.10 11.51 -12.09
C LEU A 9 -10.20 10.44 -12.16
N GLY A 10 -9.92 9.23 -11.68
CA GLY A 10 -10.93 8.18 -11.55
C GLY A 10 -12.11 8.60 -10.69
N LEU A 11 -11.85 9.18 -9.52
CA LEU A 11 -12.89 9.68 -8.61
C LEU A 11 -13.75 10.78 -9.24
N CYS A 12 -13.14 11.69 -10.01
CA CYS A 12 -13.86 12.73 -10.74
C CYS A 12 -14.73 12.17 -11.86
N LEU A 13 -14.38 11.03 -12.45
CA LEU A 13 -15.22 10.32 -13.43
C LEU A 13 -16.26 9.42 -12.77
N GLY A 14 -16.11 9.16 -11.47
CA GLY A 14 -16.99 8.29 -10.70
C GLY A 14 -18.41 8.82 -10.54
N PRO A 15 -19.36 7.94 -10.18
CA PRO A 15 -20.79 8.26 -10.02
C PRO A 15 -21.06 9.34 -8.96
N GLY A 16 -20.14 9.56 -8.01
CA GLY A 16 -20.28 10.63 -7.02
C GLY A 16 -20.10 12.04 -7.58
N VAL A 17 -19.43 12.19 -8.74
CA VAL A 17 -19.14 13.50 -9.37
C VAL A 17 -19.78 13.63 -10.74
N THR A 18 -19.80 12.55 -11.53
CA THR A 18 -20.40 12.53 -12.86
C THR A 18 -21.29 11.30 -13.02
N ASP A 19 -22.42 11.44 -13.71
CA ASP A 19 -23.33 10.31 -14.02
C ASP A 19 -22.79 9.37 -15.12
N ILE A 20 -21.50 9.42 -15.43
CA ILE A 20 -20.91 8.59 -16.48
C ILE A 20 -20.79 7.15 -15.98
N THR A 21 -21.60 6.26 -16.54
CA THR A 21 -21.53 4.83 -16.26
C THR A 21 -20.25 4.23 -16.81
N MET A 22 -19.52 3.52 -15.97
CA MET A 22 -18.31 2.82 -16.38
C MET A 22 -18.63 1.67 -17.35
N PRO A 23 -17.91 1.54 -18.48
CA PRO A 23 -18.08 0.42 -19.41
C PRO A 23 -17.82 -0.95 -18.75
N SER A 24 -18.56 -1.97 -19.19
CA SER A 24 -18.52 -3.32 -18.60
C SER A 24 -17.19 -4.07 -18.73
N TRP A 25 -16.31 -3.66 -19.67
CA TRP A 25 -14.99 -4.25 -19.92
C TRP A 25 -13.87 -3.59 -19.09
N MET A 26 -14.12 -2.40 -18.56
CA MET A 26 -13.12 -1.60 -17.85
C MET A 26 -12.64 -2.26 -16.55
N PRO A 27 -13.51 -2.92 -15.75
CA PRO A 27 -13.09 -3.68 -14.57
C PRO A 27 -12.08 -4.79 -14.87
N GLN A 28 -12.30 -5.56 -15.93
CA GLN A 28 -11.43 -6.69 -16.31
C GLN A 28 -10.08 -6.17 -16.77
N LEU A 29 -10.07 -5.08 -17.55
CA LEU A 29 -8.85 -4.40 -17.95
C LEU A 29 -8.06 -3.90 -16.72
N ALA A 30 -8.75 -3.33 -15.73
CA ALA A 30 -8.12 -2.90 -14.49
C ALA A 30 -7.54 -4.05 -13.67
N GLN A 31 -8.20 -5.21 -13.62
CA GLN A 31 -7.63 -6.39 -12.95
C GLN A 31 -6.33 -6.84 -13.62
N VAL A 32 -6.29 -6.89 -14.97
CA VAL A 32 -5.08 -7.23 -15.73
C VAL A 32 -3.98 -6.19 -15.51
N ALA A 33 -4.32 -4.90 -15.58
CA ALA A 33 -3.39 -3.82 -15.32
C ALA A 33 -2.86 -3.85 -13.88
N GLY A 34 -3.72 -4.12 -12.89
CA GLY A 34 -3.38 -4.27 -11.49
C GLY A 34 -2.45 -5.46 -11.25
N ALA A 35 -2.74 -6.61 -11.84
CA ALA A 35 -1.89 -7.80 -11.74
C ALA A 35 -0.51 -7.55 -12.33
N GLY A 36 -0.42 -6.94 -13.52
CA GLY A 36 0.86 -6.55 -14.10
C GLY A 36 1.61 -5.52 -13.27
N PHE A 37 0.90 -4.53 -12.72
CA PHE A 37 1.47 -3.52 -11.84
C PHE A 37 2.08 -4.12 -10.58
N LEU A 38 1.37 -5.06 -9.93
CA LEU A 38 1.83 -5.74 -8.73
C LEU A 38 2.91 -6.78 -9.02
N PHE A 39 2.84 -7.48 -10.14
CA PHE A 39 3.90 -8.37 -10.60
C PHE A 39 5.23 -7.63 -10.74
N LEU A 40 5.24 -6.50 -11.46
CA LEU A 40 6.44 -5.71 -11.65
C LEU A 40 6.95 -5.12 -10.32
N ALA A 41 6.05 -4.75 -9.40
CA ALA A 41 6.43 -4.32 -8.06
C ALA A 41 7.08 -5.45 -7.23
N GLY A 42 6.53 -6.66 -7.29
CA GLY A 42 7.10 -7.84 -6.65
C GLY A 42 8.45 -8.20 -7.27
N TRP A 43 8.58 -8.10 -8.59
CA TRP A 43 9.82 -8.35 -9.31
C TRP A 43 10.95 -7.39 -8.92
N GLU A 44 10.64 -6.12 -8.69
CA GLU A 44 11.64 -5.15 -8.26
C GLU A 44 12.20 -5.43 -6.84
N LEU A 45 11.49 -6.23 -6.05
CA LEU A 45 11.74 -6.47 -4.64
C LEU A 45 13.03 -7.25 -4.41
N GLN A 46 13.99 -6.62 -3.75
CA GLN A 46 15.29 -7.22 -3.41
C GLN A 46 15.48 -7.22 -1.90
N PHE A 47 15.45 -8.40 -1.29
CA PHE A 47 15.84 -8.58 0.11
C PHE A 47 17.35 -8.46 0.24
N VAL A 48 17.83 -7.41 0.91
CA VAL A 48 19.26 -7.20 1.14
C VAL A 48 19.59 -7.45 2.61
N ASN A 49 20.40 -8.49 2.88
CA ASN A 49 21.06 -8.76 4.15
C ASN A 49 20.18 -8.61 5.42
N LEU A 50 19.05 -9.32 5.46
CA LEU A 50 18.11 -9.36 6.59
C LEU A 50 18.80 -9.63 7.95
N ARG A 51 19.81 -10.50 7.97
CA ARG A 51 20.46 -10.95 9.20
C ARG A 51 21.33 -9.88 9.87
N LYS A 52 21.94 -8.96 9.11
CA LYS A 52 22.83 -7.92 9.66
C LYS A 52 22.08 -6.82 10.42
N ASP A 53 20.88 -6.50 9.96
CA ASP A 53 20.01 -5.44 10.51
C ASP A 53 18.77 -6.02 11.21
N ALA A 54 18.82 -7.28 11.68
CA ALA A 54 17.65 -8.00 12.20
C ALA A 54 16.91 -7.25 13.33
N ARG A 55 17.65 -6.64 14.26
CA ARG A 55 17.06 -5.82 15.34
C ARG A 55 16.29 -4.62 14.78
N PHE A 56 16.83 -3.94 13.77
CA PHE A 56 16.14 -2.83 13.13
C PHE A 56 14.86 -3.29 12.43
N TYR A 57 14.91 -4.39 11.66
CA TYR A 57 13.73 -4.91 10.97
C TYR A 57 12.64 -5.37 11.93
N ALA A 58 13.00 -6.08 13.01
CA ALA A 58 12.04 -6.55 14.00
C ALA A 58 11.35 -5.40 14.74
N LEU A 59 12.11 -4.42 15.24
CA LEU A 59 11.52 -3.28 15.94
C LEU A 59 10.69 -2.42 15.00
N SER A 60 11.19 -2.12 13.80
CA SER A 60 10.42 -1.35 12.81
C SER A 60 9.11 -2.03 12.46
N PHE A 61 9.11 -3.36 12.27
CA PHE A 61 7.91 -4.14 12.02
C PHE A 61 6.90 -4.06 13.18
N ILE A 62 7.36 -4.12 14.44
CA ILE A 62 6.47 -3.93 15.59
C ILE A 62 5.81 -2.55 15.52
N GLY A 63 6.60 -1.50 15.31
CA GLY A 63 6.11 -0.12 15.24
C GLY A 63 5.19 0.16 14.06
N SER A 64 5.49 -0.38 12.88
CA SER A 64 4.78 -0.08 11.64
C SER A 64 3.64 -1.03 11.32
N PHE A 65 3.65 -2.24 11.89
CA PHE A 65 2.65 -3.28 11.63
C PHE A 65 1.86 -3.66 12.88
N VAL A 66 2.54 -4.12 13.94
CA VAL A 66 1.87 -4.69 15.12
C VAL A 66 1.10 -3.64 15.92
N ILE A 67 1.67 -2.46 16.13
CA ILE A 67 1.00 -1.38 16.86
C ILE A 67 -0.26 -0.89 16.13
N PRO A 68 -0.21 -0.53 14.82
CA PRO A 68 -1.42 -0.20 14.07
C PRO A 68 -2.43 -1.34 14.01
N PHE A 69 -1.96 -2.59 13.95
CA PHE A 69 -2.81 -3.78 13.88
C PHE A 69 -3.73 -3.85 15.08
N PHE A 70 -3.14 -3.85 16.28
CA PHE A 70 -3.92 -3.91 17.51
C PHE A 70 -4.74 -2.64 17.74
N THR A 71 -4.26 -1.48 17.26
CA THR A 71 -5.06 -0.25 17.29
C THR A 71 -6.34 -0.41 16.50
N GLY A 72 -6.26 -0.86 15.24
CA GLY A 72 -7.45 -1.10 14.41
C GLY A 72 -8.35 -2.21 14.96
N TYR A 73 -7.74 -3.29 15.45
CA TYR A 73 -8.45 -4.43 16.05
C TYR A 73 -9.33 -4.00 17.23
N PHE A 74 -8.76 -3.28 18.21
CA PHE A 74 -9.51 -2.87 19.39
C PHE A 74 -10.47 -1.71 19.11
N LEU A 75 -10.11 -0.80 18.21
CA LEU A 75 -10.96 0.35 17.88
C LEU A 75 -12.25 -0.05 17.16
N PHE A 76 -12.22 -1.13 16.39
CA PHE A 76 -13.36 -1.64 15.62
C PHE A 76 -13.81 -3.01 16.10
N GLU A 77 -14.04 -3.15 17.41
CA GLU A 77 -14.73 -4.31 18.00
C GLU A 77 -14.15 -5.67 17.57
N ARG A 78 -12.82 -5.80 17.55
CA ARG A 78 -12.09 -7.02 17.17
C ARG A 78 -12.22 -7.40 15.70
N ASN A 79 -12.45 -6.42 14.83
CA ASN A 79 -12.48 -6.62 13.39
C ASN A 79 -11.06 -6.85 12.83
N TRP A 80 -10.80 -8.09 12.41
CA TRP A 80 -9.52 -8.50 11.85
C TRP A 80 -9.17 -7.82 10.52
N PHE A 81 -10.16 -7.51 9.70
CA PHE A 81 -9.93 -6.83 8.44
C PHE A 81 -9.42 -5.40 8.68
N LEU A 82 -10.07 -4.66 9.59
CA LEU A 82 -9.67 -3.29 9.92
C LEU A 82 -8.33 -3.23 10.67
N ALA A 83 -8.01 -4.26 11.47
CA ALA A 83 -6.68 -4.44 12.02
C ALA A 83 -5.61 -4.47 10.91
N ILE A 84 -5.82 -5.26 9.86
CA ILE A 84 -4.88 -5.34 8.73
C ILE A 84 -4.85 -4.03 7.92
N ALA A 85 -6.01 -3.42 7.64
CA ALA A 85 -6.09 -2.16 6.91
C ALA A 85 -5.25 -1.06 7.58
N PHE A 86 -5.25 -1.01 8.92
CA PHE A 86 -4.41 -0.10 9.69
C PHE A 86 -2.91 -0.40 9.54
N SER A 87 -2.53 -1.65 9.30
CA SER A 87 -1.14 -2.11 9.25
C SER A 87 -0.51 -2.12 7.86
N ILE A 88 -1.28 -2.22 6.77
CA ILE A 88 -0.76 -2.26 5.40
C ILE A 88 0.01 -0.98 5.06
N SER A 89 1.08 -1.11 4.29
CA SER A 89 1.84 -0.01 3.67
C SER A 89 1.82 -0.20 2.16
N ALA A 90 1.96 0.88 1.38
CA ALA A 90 1.97 0.78 -0.08
C ALA A 90 3.40 0.83 -0.62
N LEU A 91 4.04 -0.33 -0.70
CA LEU A 91 5.38 -0.49 -1.24
C LEU A 91 5.59 0.17 -2.63
N PRO A 92 4.66 0.05 -3.62
CA PRO A 92 4.83 0.71 -4.91
C PRO A 92 4.90 2.25 -4.82
N ILE A 93 4.10 2.84 -3.92
CA ILE A 93 4.10 4.30 -3.68
C ILE A 93 5.44 4.72 -3.05
N VAL A 94 5.91 3.96 -2.05
CA VAL A 94 7.18 4.22 -1.37
C VAL A 94 8.36 4.16 -2.33
N ILE A 95 8.43 3.13 -3.18
CA ILE A 95 9.47 3.01 -4.21
C ILE A 95 9.45 4.22 -5.13
N GLN A 96 8.27 4.63 -5.57
CA GLN A 96 8.14 5.77 -6.47
C GLN A 96 8.57 7.08 -5.82
N ILE A 97 8.17 7.33 -4.57
CA ILE A 97 8.60 8.51 -3.81
C ILE A 97 10.14 8.51 -3.69
N LEU A 98 10.75 7.37 -3.37
CA LEU A 98 12.20 7.26 -3.25
C LEU A 98 12.92 7.48 -4.60
N LYS A 99 12.36 7.01 -5.71
CA LYS A 99 12.88 7.28 -7.07
C LYS A 99 12.76 8.76 -7.44
N GLU A 100 11.59 9.37 -7.23
CA GLU A 100 11.34 10.80 -7.50
C GLU A 100 12.23 11.73 -6.66
N ARG A 101 12.68 11.26 -5.49
CA ARG A 101 13.58 12.00 -4.60
C ARG A 101 15.06 11.67 -4.78
N ASN A 102 15.44 10.86 -5.77
CA ASN A 102 16.82 10.37 -5.98
C ASN A 102 17.42 9.63 -4.77
N LEU A 103 16.59 9.00 -3.95
CA LEU A 103 17.00 8.23 -2.78
C LEU A 103 16.90 6.71 -3.00
N TYR A 104 16.44 6.28 -4.17
CA TYR A 104 16.38 4.86 -4.51
C TYR A 104 17.78 4.23 -4.46
N GLY A 105 17.91 3.08 -3.78
CA GLY A 105 19.21 2.44 -3.56
C GLY A 105 20.02 2.97 -2.38
N SER A 106 19.58 4.05 -1.72
CA SER A 106 20.17 4.51 -0.45
C SER A 106 19.93 3.51 0.70
N ARG A 107 20.60 3.72 1.85
CA ARG A 107 20.36 2.93 3.06
C ARG A 107 18.91 3.05 3.55
N LEU A 108 18.36 4.28 3.56
CA LEU A 108 16.97 4.57 3.88
C LEU A 108 16.01 3.79 2.96
N SER A 109 16.25 3.86 1.65
CA SER A 109 15.44 3.15 0.65
C SER A 109 15.44 1.64 0.87
N ARG A 110 16.62 1.01 0.98
CA ARG A 110 16.75 -0.43 1.18
C ARG A 110 16.04 -0.91 2.45
N ARG A 111 16.24 -0.20 3.57
CA ARG A 111 15.61 -0.53 4.85
C ARG A 111 14.09 -0.35 4.81
N THR A 112 13.62 0.74 4.22
CA THR A 112 12.18 1.04 4.12
C THR A 112 11.47 0.00 3.26
N ILE A 113 12.00 -0.28 2.06
CA ILE A 113 11.43 -1.28 1.14
C ILE A 113 11.38 -2.64 1.82
N THR A 114 12.44 -3.03 2.54
CA THR A 114 12.47 -4.32 3.25
C THR A 114 11.38 -4.40 4.32
N VAL A 115 11.23 -3.38 5.17
CA VAL A 115 10.20 -3.36 6.22
C VAL A 115 8.79 -3.35 5.60
N ALA A 116 8.55 -2.53 4.59
CA ALA A 116 7.27 -2.48 3.88
C ALA A 116 6.94 -3.85 3.23
N SER A 117 7.93 -4.53 2.66
CA SER A 117 7.77 -5.87 2.08
C SER A 117 7.36 -6.90 3.14
N LEU A 118 7.99 -6.86 4.33
CA LEU A 118 7.62 -7.75 5.44
C LEU A 118 6.19 -7.47 5.92
N CYS A 119 5.80 -6.20 6.01
CA CYS A 119 4.44 -5.80 6.34
C CYS A 119 3.44 -6.36 5.32
N ASP A 120 3.72 -6.22 4.03
CA ASP A 120 2.83 -6.71 2.97
C ASP A 120 2.71 -8.23 2.99
N ILE A 121 3.82 -8.97 3.12
CA ILE A 121 3.79 -10.44 3.20
C ILE A 121 2.90 -10.89 4.37
N VAL A 122 3.10 -10.31 5.56
CA VAL A 122 2.29 -10.70 6.74
C VAL A 122 0.84 -10.29 6.55
N ALA A 123 0.55 -9.07 6.08
CA ALA A 123 -0.82 -8.62 5.80
C ALA A 123 -1.55 -9.58 4.85
N TRP A 124 -0.91 -9.98 3.76
CA TRP A 124 -1.50 -10.88 2.77
C TRP A 124 -1.70 -12.29 3.29
N VAL A 125 -0.75 -12.81 4.07
CA VAL A 125 -0.94 -14.10 4.74
C VAL A 125 -2.14 -14.05 5.68
N VAL A 126 -2.30 -12.98 6.48
CA VAL A 126 -3.46 -12.87 7.37
C VAL A 126 -4.75 -12.67 6.58
N LEU A 127 -4.77 -11.81 5.55
CA LEU A 127 -5.94 -11.61 4.68
C LEU A 127 -6.39 -12.92 4.02
N ALA A 128 -5.44 -13.74 3.54
CA ALA A 128 -5.73 -15.03 2.95
C ALA A 128 -6.58 -15.94 3.86
N PHE A 129 -6.38 -15.85 5.18
CA PHE A 129 -7.14 -16.62 6.17
C PHE A 129 -8.45 -15.95 6.62
N LEU A 130 -8.61 -14.65 6.41
CA LEU A 130 -9.83 -13.91 6.80
C LEU A 130 -10.94 -14.02 5.76
N LEU A 131 -10.58 -14.29 4.52
CA LEU A 131 -11.55 -14.34 3.42
C LEU A 131 -12.24 -15.70 3.37
N PRO A 132 -13.47 -15.77 2.80
CA PRO A 132 -14.28 -16.98 2.83
C PRO A 132 -13.50 -18.19 2.34
N LYS A 133 -13.77 -19.36 2.93
CA LYS A 133 -13.19 -20.63 2.47
C LYS A 133 -13.77 -20.99 1.10
N GLU A 134 -13.13 -20.47 0.06
CA GLU A 134 -13.29 -20.96 -1.30
C GLU A 134 -12.43 -22.24 -1.47
N ASP A 135 -12.77 -23.06 -2.46
CA ASP A 135 -11.85 -24.12 -2.88
C ASP A 135 -10.54 -23.51 -3.41
N VAL A 136 -9.49 -24.33 -3.59
CA VAL A 136 -8.17 -23.82 -4.00
C VAL A 136 -8.29 -23.00 -5.30
N VAL A 137 -9.13 -23.43 -6.24
CA VAL A 137 -9.33 -22.72 -7.51
C VAL A 137 -10.05 -21.40 -7.30
N GLY A 138 -11.17 -21.38 -6.56
CA GLY A 138 -11.88 -20.15 -6.22
C GLY A 138 -10.98 -19.16 -5.51
N TRP A 139 -10.24 -19.62 -4.50
CA TRP A 139 -9.30 -18.78 -3.75
C TRP A 139 -8.22 -18.15 -4.65
N LEU A 140 -7.63 -18.95 -5.55
CA LEU A 140 -6.66 -18.44 -6.52
C LEU A 140 -7.29 -17.39 -7.46
N MET A 141 -8.53 -17.62 -7.90
CA MET A 141 -9.24 -16.70 -8.81
C MET A 141 -9.69 -15.41 -8.11
N SER A 142 -10.08 -15.46 -6.84
CA SER A 142 -10.43 -14.27 -6.07
C SER A 142 -9.21 -13.42 -5.69
N HIS A 143 -8.01 -14.02 -5.64
CA HIS A 143 -6.76 -13.36 -5.21
C HIS A 143 -5.69 -13.24 -6.29
N TRP A 144 -6.00 -13.53 -7.55
CA TRP A 144 -5.00 -13.67 -8.61
C TRP A 144 -4.14 -12.41 -8.83
N VAL A 145 -4.72 -11.22 -8.66
CA VAL A 145 -4.00 -9.93 -8.73
C VAL A 145 -2.91 -9.85 -7.68
N VAL A 146 -3.16 -10.38 -6.48
CA VAL A 146 -2.19 -10.45 -5.38
C VAL A 146 -1.15 -11.54 -5.64
N LEU A 147 -1.56 -12.69 -6.17
CA LEU A 147 -0.64 -13.77 -6.53
C LEU A 147 0.40 -13.31 -7.54
N ALA A 148 0.03 -12.42 -8.46
CA ALA A 148 0.95 -11.81 -9.41
C ALA A 148 2.15 -11.13 -8.71
N PHE A 149 1.95 -10.47 -7.56
CA PHE A 149 3.03 -9.89 -6.75
C PHE A 149 4.02 -10.95 -6.26
N PHE A 150 3.52 -12.06 -5.72
CA PHE A 150 4.37 -13.14 -5.21
C PHE A 150 5.13 -13.87 -6.32
N ILE A 151 4.49 -14.07 -7.49
CA ILE A 151 5.15 -14.62 -8.68
C ILE A 151 6.26 -13.66 -9.13
N GLY A 152 5.98 -12.36 -9.20
CA GLY A 152 6.99 -11.34 -9.51
C GLY A 152 8.17 -11.40 -8.54
N MET A 153 7.90 -11.48 -7.23
CA MET A 153 8.93 -11.62 -6.20
C MET A 153 9.78 -12.88 -6.36
N ALA A 154 9.18 -14.02 -6.70
CA ALA A 154 9.90 -15.27 -6.94
C ALA A 154 10.84 -15.13 -8.15
N LEU A 155 10.33 -14.59 -9.27
CA LEU A 155 11.08 -14.41 -10.50
C LEU A 155 12.18 -13.35 -10.40
N GLY A 156 11.99 -12.31 -9.57
CA GLY A 156 13.00 -11.28 -9.35
C GLY A 156 14.28 -11.71 -8.68
N ARG A 157 14.26 -12.91 -8.09
CA ARG A 157 15.44 -13.54 -7.49
C ARG A 157 16.24 -14.35 -8.51
N TRP A 158 15.70 -14.63 -9.69
CA TRP A 158 16.44 -15.27 -10.77
C TRP A 158 17.38 -14.28 -11.44
N LYS A 159 18.69 -14.51 -11.26
CA LYS A 159 19.80 -13.67 -11.76
C LYS A 159 19.78 -13.48 -13.29
N GLU A 160 19.23 -14.45 -14.01
CA GLU A 160 19.21 -14.49 -15.48
C GLU A 160 18.06 -13.68 -16.08
N PHE A 161 17.10 -13.22 -15.27
CA PHE A 161 15.95 -12.49 -15.77
C PHE A 161 16.29 -10.98 -15.88
N PRO A 162 16.29 -10.40 -17.09
CA PRO A 162 16.81 -9.05 -17.34
C PRO A 162 15.96 -7.98 -16.65
N ARG A 163 16.59 -7.14 -15.81
CA ARG A 163 15.93 -5.97 -15.21
C ARG A 163 15.78 -4.86 -16.23
N ASP A 164 14.78 -4.99 -17.09
CA ASP A 164 14.52 -4.03 -18.16
C ASP A 164 13.82 -2.78 -17.63
N THR A 165 14.44 -1.62 -17.80
CA THR A 165 13.89 -0.30 -17.47
C THR A 165 12.65 0.06 -18.29
N HIS A 166 12.45 -0.56 -19.46
CA HIS A 166 11.24 -0.36 -20.27
C HIS A 166 10.00 -0.91 -19.56
N LEU A 167 10.11 -2.00 -18.81
CA LEU A 167 8.97 -2.60 -18.09
C LEU A 167 8.51 -1.71 -16.94
N ILE A 168 9.44 -1.03 -16.26
CA ILE A 168 9.13 0.01 -15.27
C ILE A 168 8.40 1.18 -15.93
N SER A 169 8.77 1.55 -17.14
CA SER A 169 8.11 2.64 -17.88
C SER A 169 6.67 2.24 -18.26
N VAL A 170 6.46 1.02 -18.75
CA VAL A 170 5.12 0.47 -19.04
C VAL A 170 4.26 0.40 -17.78
N GLN A 171 4.84 -0.04 -16.66
CA GLN A 171 4.16 -0.06 -15.36
C GLN A 171 3.57 1.31 -15.01
N MET A 172 4.33 2.38 -15.23
CA MET A 172 3.99 3.71 -14.75
C MET A 172 3.10 4.50 -15.70
N TRP A 173 3.24 4.28 -17.00
CA TRP A 173 2.52 5.05 -18.02
C TRP A 173 1.30 4.33 -18.60
N ILE A 174 1.17 3.02 -18.37
CA ILE A 174 0.07 2.23 -18.91
C ILE A 174 -0.67 1.52 -17.78
N LEU A 175 0.02 0.63 -17.04
CA LEU A 175 -0.65 -0.24 -16.07
C LEU A 175 -1.21 0.55 -14.89
N ALA A 176 -0.40 1.43 -14.29
CA ALA A 176 -0.82 2.24 -13.16
C ALA A 176 -2.01 3.17 -13.49
N PRO A 177 -1.99 4.02 -14.54
CA PRO A 177 -3.13 4.88 -14.87
C PRO A 177 -4.43 4.09 -15.04
N VAL A 178 -4.40 3.00 -15.82
CA VAL A 178 -5.57 2.17 -16.07
C VAL A 178 -6.11 1.58 -14.77
N PHE A 179 -5.25 1.00 -13.94
CA PHE A 179 -5.65 0.41 -12.67
C PHE A 179 -6.26 1.46 -11.72
N PHE A 180 -5.57 2.58 -11.51
CA PHE A 180 -5.97 3.59 -10.53
C PHE A 180 -7.17 4.44 -10.95
N ILE A 181 -7.33 4.76 -12.24
CA ILE A 181 -8.51 5.48 -12.75
C ILE A 181 -9.76 4.61 -12.56
N VAL A 182 -9.70 3.34 -12.97
CA VAL A 182 -10.86 2.43 -12.84
C VAL A 182 -11.21 2.19 -11.37
N LEU A 183 -10.18 2.07 -10.52
CA LEU A 183 -10.36 1.91 -9.09
C LEU A 183 -11.07 3.13 -8.49
N GLY A 184 -10.69 4.35 -8.87
CA GLY A 184 -11.37 5.58 -8.46
C GLY A 184 -12.80 5.68 -9.00
N TRP A 185 -13.02 5.33 -10.27
CA TRP A 185 -14.33 5.44 -10.94
C TRP A 185 -15.40 4.59 -10.25
N LYS A 186 -15.06 3.37 -9.80
CA LYS A 186 -16.03 2.50 -9.11
C LYS A 186 -16.58 3.06 -7.79
N ILE A 187 -15.95 4.07 -7.21
CA ILE A 187 -16.18 4.46 -5.82
C ILE A 187 -17.03 5.72 -5.76
N ASP A 188 -18.23 5.61 -5.19
CA ASP A 188 -19.01 6.77 -4.77
C ASP A 188 -18.53 7.26 -3.39
N ILE A 189 -17.42 8.00 -3.35
CA ILE A 189 -16.91 8.54 -2.07
C ILE A 189 -17.93 9.51 -1.46
N LEU A 190 -18.56 10.34 -2.27
CA LEU A 190 -19.40 11.44 -1.78
C LEU A 190 -20.69 10.92 -1.13
N GLY A 191 -21.33 9.90 -1.72
CA GLY A 191 -22.50 9.26 -1.13
C GLY A 191 -22.19 8.42 0.11
N LEU A 192 -20.95 7.91 0.24
CA LEU A 192 -20.54 7.06 1.35
C LEU A 192 -19.82 7.81 2.48
N PHE A 193 -19.44 9.07 2.29
CA PHE A 193 -18.54 9.78 3.22
C PHE A 193 -19.21 10.13 4.55
N SER A 194 -18.59 9.66 5.64
CA SER A 194 -18.87 10.12 7.01
C SER A 194 -17.62 10.80 7.57
N LEU A 195 -17.71 12.10 7.84
CA LEU A 195 -16.60 12.88 8.41
C LEU A 195 -16.13 12.28 9.75
N LYS A 196 -17.06 11.80 10.57
CA LYS A 196 -16.76 11.18 11.87
C LYS A 196 -15.96 9.89 11.69
N THR A 197 -16.41 9.00 10.80
CA THR A 197 -15.72 7.72 10.52
C THR A 197 -14.35 7.97 9.93
N PHE A 198 -14.25 8.89 8.97
CA PHE A 198 -12.98 9.28 8.37
C PHE A 198 -11.99 9.85 9.38
N LEU A 199 -12.38 10.83 10.21
CA LEU A 199 -11.47 11.42 11.19
C LEU A 199 -11.00 10.39 12.23
N LEU A 200 -11.89 9.51 12.68
CA LEU A 200 -11.55 8.44 13.61
C LEU A 200 -10.48 7.51 13.02
N ILE A 201 -10.73 7.01 11.80
CA ILE A 201 -9.79 6.13 11.09
C ILE A 201 -8.49 6.86 10.81
N PHE A 202 -8.55 8.09 10.29
CA PHE A 202 -7.38 8.86 9.92
C PHE A 202 -6.47 9.13 11.12
N VAL A 203 -7.00 9.69 12.20
CA VAL A 203 -6.20 10.01 13.38
C VAL A 203 -5.63 8.75 14.02
N ALA A 204 -6.44 7.70 14.19
CA ALA A 204 -5.97 6.48 14.84
C ALA A 204 -4.92 5.74 13.98
N ALA A 205 -5.18 5.58 12.68
CA ALA A 205 -4.32 4.84 11.77
C ALA A 205 -3.01 5.59 11.45
N VAL A 206 -3.03 6.93 11.42
CA VAL A 206 -1.83 7.75 11.23
C VAL A 206 -1.02 7.84 12.51
N THR A 207 -1.64 8.15 13.65
CA THR A 207 -0.91 8.32 14.92
C THR A 207 -0.27 7.01 15.36
N SER A 208 -1.03 5.90 15.37
CA SER A 208 -0.47 4.59 15.76
C SER A 208 0.75 4.21 14.92
N LYS A 209 0.70 4.48 13.62
CA LYS A 209 1.74 4.09 12.68
C LYS A 209 2.94 5.03 12.71
N LEU A 210 2.73 6.35 12.71
CA LEU A 210 3.81 7.32 12.79
C LEU A 210 4.53 7.24 14.14
N VAL A 211 3.80 7.27 15.25
CA VAL A 211 4.37 7.23 16.60
C VAL A 211 5.00 5.86 16.87
N GLY A 212 4.30 4.77 16.52
CA GLY A 212 4.83 3.41 16.67
C GLY A 212 6.12 3.20 15.89
N THR A 213 6.13 3.56 14.60
CA THR A 213 7.34 3.44 13.77
C THR A 213 8.47 4.31 14.32
N TYR A 214 8.19 5.56 14.71
CA TYR A 214 9.19 6.47 15.25
C TYR A 214 9.83 5.90 16.53
N ILE A 215 9.02 5.54 17.53
CA ILE A 215 9.52 5.03 18.82
C ILE A 215 10.37 3.77 18.61
N PHE A 216 9.89 2.81 17.83
CA PHE A 216 10.58 1.53 17.68
C PHE A 216 11.82 1.62 16.78
N THR A 217 11.82 2.49 15.76
CA THR A 217 13.04 2.76 14.98
C THR A 217 14.08 3.50 15.82
N ARG A 218 13.68 4.38 16.75
CA ARG A 218 14.59 4.99 17.73
C ARG A 218 15.21 3.95 18.66
N PHE A 219 14.43 2.97 19.15
CA PHE A 219 14.96 1.84 19.93
C PHE A 219 15.87 0.90 19.14
N ALA A 220 15.81 0.95 17.81
CA ALA A 220 16.76 0.28 16.92
C ALA A 220 18.07 1.06 16.71
N GLY A 221 18.23 2.24 17.33
CA GLY A 221 19.43 3.08 17.24
C GLY A 221 19.46 3.99 16.01
N VAL A 222 18.34 4.21 15.33
CA VAL A 222 18.24 5.12 14.18
C VAL A 222 18.06 6.55 14.65
N ASP A 223 18.83 7.51 14.15
CA ASP A 223 18.73 8.92 14.54
C ASP A 223 17.33 9.52 14.30
N SER A 224 16.97 10.54 15.09
CA SER A 224 15.62 11.13 15.06
C SER A 224 15.18 11.59 13.66
N SER A 225 16.07 12.24 12.91
CA SER A 225 15.79 12.69 11.54
C SER A 225 15.52 11.52 10.59
N GLU A 226 16.25 10.41 10.72
CA GLU A 226 16.06 9.23 9.88
C GLU A 226 14.81 8.44 10.32
N ALA A 227 14.54 8.35 11.63
CA ALA A 227 13.33 7.72 12.19
C ALA A 227 12.04 8.41 11.72
N ILE A 228 12.05 9.75 11.63
CA ILE A 228 10.93 10.52 11.06
C ILE A 228 10.71 10.13 9.60
N LYS A 229 11.77 10.08 8.78
CA LYS A 229 11.68 9.67 7.37
C LYS A 229 11.10 8.26 7.22
N PHE A 230 11.57 7.30 8.02
CA PHE A 230 11.00 5.94 8.05
C PHE A 230 9.52 5.94 8.40
N SER A 231 9.11 6.72 9.40
CA SER A 231 7.73 6.79 9.86
C SER A 231 6.80 7.28 8.76
N PHE A 232 7.16 8.37 8.10
CA PHE A 232 6.37 8.91 6.99
C PHE A 232 6.35 8.00 5.76
N LEU A 233 7.49 7.40 5.40
CA LEU A 233 7.55 6.46 4.29
C LEU A 233 6.71 5.20 4.56
N LEU A 234 6.82 4.61 5.76
CA LEU A 234 6.06 3.40 6.10
C LEU A 234 4.58 3.70 6.33
N ASN A 235 4.20 4.93 6.71
CA ASN A 235 2.81 5.36 6.79
C ASN A 235 2.12 5.50 5.43
N ALA A 236 2.86 5.65 4.33
CA ALA A 236 2.27 5.76 3.00
C ALA A 236 1.44 4.51 2.68
N ARG A 237 0.14 4.70 2.49
CA ARG A 237 -0.78 3.69 1.98
C ARG A 237 -1.17 4.03 0.54
N GLY A 238 -2.04 3.25 -0.09
CA GLY A 238 -2.30 3.38 -1.52
C GLY A 238 -2.99 2.16 -2.13
N ALA A 239 -2.61 1.79 -3.36
CA ALA A 239 -3.22 0.72 -4.15
C ALA A 239 -3.64 -0.52 -3.36
N MET A 240 -2.70 -1.08 -2.59
CA MET A 240 -2.89 -2.38 -1.94
C MET A 240 -3.94 -2.33 -0.84
N GLU A 241 -3.97 -1.25 -0.07
CA GLU A 241 -5.02 -1.01 0.92
C GLU A 241 -6.38 -0.83 0.23
N ILE A 242 -6.44 0.01 -0.82
CA ILE A 242 -7.68 0.30 -1.53
C ILE A 242 -8.24 -0.97 -2.17
N LEU A 243 -7.39 -1.82 -2.73
CA LEU A 243 -7.79 -3.09 -3.32
C LEU A 243 -8.35 -4.03 -2.25
N ALA A 244 -7.66 -4.19 -1.11
CA ALA A 244 -8.15 -5.00 0.01
C ALA A 244 -9.48 -4.45 0.55
N ALA A 245 -9.61 -3.13 0.71
CA ALA A 245 -10.83 -2.47 1.17
C ALA A 245 -11.99 -2.63 0.17
N SER A 246 -11.71 -2.55 -1.13
CA SER A 246 -12.71 -2.76 -2.18
C SER A 246 -13.26 -4.19 -2.15
N TYR A 247 -12.38 -5.18 -1.96
CA TYR A 247 -12.79 -6.56 -1.78
C TYR A 247 -13.65 -6.73 -0.52
N ALA A 248 -13.19 -6.21 0.62
CA ALA A 248 -13.95 -6.31 1.87
C ALA A 248 -15.32 -5.63 1.80
N TYR A 249 -15.42 -4.51 1.10
CA TYR A 249 -16.70 -3.84 0.87
C TYR A 249 -17.64 -4.69 0.01
N GLN A 250 -17.13 -5.28 -1.08
CA GLN A 250 -17.91 -6.18 -1.94
C GLN A 250 -18.35 -7.46 -1.19
N ALA A 251 -17.50 -7.96 -0.30
CA ALA A 251 -17.79 -9.09 0.59
C ALA A 251 -18.66 -8.69 1.81
N GLN A 252 -19.12 -7.44 1.89
CA GLN A 252 -19.92 -6.88 2.99
C GLN A 252 -19.25 -6.99 4.38
N LEU A 253 -17.92 -7.09 4.43
CA LEU A 253 -17.13 -7.13 5.67
C LEU A 253 -16.90 -5.75 6.29
N ILE A 254 -17.04 -4.69 5.49
CA ILE A 254 -16.97 -3.30 5.93
C ILE A 254 -18.13 -2.51 5.32
N SER A 255 -18.60 -1.50 6.05
CA SER A 255 -19.58 -0.55 5.57
C SER A 255 -18.97 0.42 4.55
N GLY A 256 -19.83 1.05 3.74
CA GLY A 256 -19.38 1.98 2.70
C GLY A 256 -18.64 3.20 3.24
N ASP A 257 -18.99 3.69 4.43
CA ASP A 257 -18.32 4.82 5.08
C ASP A 257 -16.90 4.48 5.54
N ILE A 258 -16.68 3.27 6.05
CA ILE A 258 -15.35 2.75 6.38
C ILE A 258 -14.53 2.59 5.09
N PHE A 259 -15.13 2.03 4.03
CA PHE A 259 -14.47 1.91 2.73
C PHE A 259 -14.02 3.28 2.19
N ALA A 260 -14.91 4.27 2.16
CA ALA A 260 -14.60 5.63 1.73
C ALA A 260 -13.49 6.26 2.60
N ALA A 261 -13.54 6.05 3.91
CA ALA A 261 -12.51 6.54 4.83
C ALA A 261 -11.12 5.92 4.57
N LEU A 262 -11.05 4.61 4.30
CA LEU A 262 -9.79 3.92 3.97
C LEU A 262 -9.22 4.38 2.61
N VAL A 263 -10.07 4.66 1.62
CA VAL A 263 -9.64 5.21 0.32
C VAL A 263 -9.00 6.59 0.51
N LEU A 264 -9.66 7.48 1.26
CA LEU A 264 -9.14 8.81 1.57
C LEU A 264 -7.86 8.74 2.42
N LEU A 265 -7.80 7.82 3.38
CA LEU A 265 -6.60 7.54 4.17
C LEU A 265 -5.41 7.18 3.26
N GLY A 266 -5.63 6.28 2.30
CA GLY A 266 -4.65 5.88 1.28
C GLY A 266 -4.06 7.08 0.54
N ILE A 267 -4.93 7.96 0.04
CA ILE A 267 -4.52 9.15 -0.72
C ILE A 267 -3.75 10.15 0.16
N LEU A 268 -4.29 10.48 1.33
CA LEU A 268 -3.72 11.51 2.20
C LEU A 268 -2.39 11.07 2.82
N THR A 269 -2.28 9.82 3.27
CA THR A 269 -1.02 9.30 3.82
C THR A 269 0.10 9.24 2.77
N ALA A 270 -0.24 8.93 1.52
CA ALA A 270 0.72 9.01 0.41
C ALA A 270 1.22 10.44 0.17
N LEU A 271 0.35 11.45 0.27
CA LEU A 271 0.75 12.86 0.18
C LEU A 271 1.63 13.29 1.35
N MET A 272 1.34 12.83 2.57
CA MET A 272 2.14 13.14 3.76
C MET A 272 3.58 12.62 3.68
N ALA A 273 3.81 11.51 2.97
CA ALA A 273 5.14 10.91 2.84
C ALA A 273 6.12 11.75 1.99
N VAL A 274 5.59 12.58 1.08
CA VAL A 274 6.37 13.36 0.11
C VAL A 274 7.23 14.48 0.75
N PRO A 275 6.67 15.41 1.57
CA PRO A 275 7.45 16.48 2.18
C PRO A 275 8.44 15.97 3.25
N ALA A 276 8.14 14.86 3.90
CA ALA A 276 9.02 14.27 4.92
C ALA A 276 10.36 13.80 4.35
N VAL A 277 10.41 13.52 3.05
CA VAL A 277 11.59 13.06 2.33
C VAL A 277 12.08 14.19 1.44
N ASN A 278 12.69 15.20 2.06
CA ASN A 278 13.45 16.21 1.34
C ASN A 278 14.74 15.60 0.80
N ALA A 279 15.10 15.95 -0.44
CA ALA A 279 16.38 15.57 -1.03
C ALA A 279 17.49 15.99 -0.05
N SER A 280 18.27 15.03 0.45
CA SER A 280 19.58 15.36 0.98
C SER A 280 20.34 15.96 -0.19
N GLY A 281 20.66 17.25 -0.10
CA GLY A 281 21.45 17.95 -1.09
C GLY A 281 22.69 17.15 -1.44
N LYS A 282 23.11 17.25 -2.70
CA LYS A 282 24.43 16.84 -3.16
C LYS A 282 25.46 17.20 -2.08
N GLY A 283 26.19 16.21 -1.57
CA GLY A 283 27.11 16.39 -0.46
C GLY A 283 27.80 15.10 -0.03
N ALA A 284 28.41 14.39 -0.99
CA ALA A 284 29.64 13.60 -0.87
C ALA A 284 29.96 13.01 -2.24
#